data_AF-A0A913YMV9-F1
#
_entry.id   AF-A0A913YMV9-F1
#
_cell.length_a   1.000
_cell.length_b   1.000
_cell.length_c   1.000
_cell.angle_alpha   90.00
_cell.angle_beta   90.00
_cell.angle_gamma   90.00
#
_symmetry.space_group_name_H-M   'P 1'
#
loop_
_entity.id
_entity.type
_entity.pdbx_description
1 polymer ?
#
loop_
_entity_poly.entity_id
_entity_poly.type
_entity_poly.pdbx_seq_one_letter_code
_entity_poly.pdbx_strand_id
1 'polypeptide(L)'
;MKCYLQRENINTNCSDLHSWSYPTNIDIPLLIKGCIALIIINAALSISVICSNAAVIFTILRTPSLKKPSNYLILVLALADLGVGALVAPCFCVTIACTLARNYQCLISSKDVYTITGSIFITASIWTLAALTADRLIAITLHLRYREIVTVVRTGVICTIIWIFAILSSLSWLSSIIPFLISTNLTGLIILITILFMAKIELVIRRHSRQIRLKESIVLCYFPFFVFYWLLQSSISPPIILFKIFETLMFANSLLNPIIYFWRINELRIAGRQLMRRFFQLVAEAPH
;
A
#
# COMPACT_ATOMS: atom_id res chain seq x y z
N MET A 1 -6.48 26.50 6.34
CA MET A 1 -7.68 26.71 5.50
C MET A 1 -8.80 27.38 6.30
N LYS A 2 -8.53 28.55 6.90
CA LYS A 2 -9.51 29.39 7.66
C LYS A 2 -9.93 30.67 6.91
N CYS A 3 -9.22 31.08 5.84
CA CYS A 3 -9.48 32.34 5.13
C CYS A 3 -10.72 32.36 4.21
N TYR A 4 -11.37 31.22 3.91
CA TYR A 4 -12.51 31.23 2.96
C TYR A 4 -13.86 31.64 3.57
N LEU A 5 -13.93 31.85 4.89
CA LEU A 5 -15.17 32.20 5.62
C LEU A 5 -15.22 33.65 6.15
N GLN A 6 -14.27 34.52 5.79
CA GLN A 6 -14.28 35.90 6.28
C GLN A 6 -14.31 36.90 5.13
N ARG A 7 -15.40 36.85 4.35
CA ARG A 7 -15.70 37.85 3.31
C ARG A 7 -16.81 38.80 3.75
N GLU A 8 -16.84 39.18 5.03
CA GLU A 8 -17.69 40.29 5.47
C GLU A 8 -17.05 41.29 6.44
N ASN A 9 -15.84 41.13 6.97
CA ASN A 9 -15.18 42.25 7.64
C ASN A 9 -13.68 42.01 7.94
N ILE A 10 -12.88 43.01 7.56
CA ILE A 10 -11.54 43.38 8.05
C ILE A 10 -10.30 42.76 7.35
N ASN A 11 -9.56 43.67 6.70
CA ASN A 11 -8.18 43.67 6.20
C ASN A 11 -7.18 42.76 6.94
N THR A 12 -7.03 41.52 6.48
CA THR A 12 -5.81 40.72 6.74
C THR A 12 -5.28 40.13 5.44
N ASN A 13 -4.05 40.50 5.09
CA ASN A 13 -3.34 40.02 3.90
C ASN A 13 -3.19 38.50 3.97
N CYS A 14 -4.02 37.77 3.20
CA CYS A 14 -3.93 36.33 3.03
C CYS A 14 -3.08 36.04 1.78
N SER A 15 -1.76 36.34 1.84
CA SER A 15 -0.84 36.20 0.71
C SER A 15 -0.10 34.85 0.63
N ASP A 16 -0.20 33.97 1.63
CA ASP A 16 0.72 32.80 1.73
C ASP A 16 0.05 31.42 1.56
N LEU A 17 -1.12 31.31 0.92
CA LEU A 17 -1.81 30.03 0.66
C LEU A 17 -1.95 29.67 -0.84
N HIS A 18 -1.14 30.29 -1.70
CA HIS A 18 -1.16 30.13 -3.16
C HIS A 18 -0.33 28.94 -3.71
N SER A 19 -0.37 27.76 -3.09
CA SER A 19 0.38 26.59 -3.59
C SER A 19 -0.46 25.48 -4.25
N TRP A 20 -1.75 25.70 -4.51
CA TRP A 20 -2.55 24.83 -5.39
C TRP A 20 -3.31 25.68 -6.41
N SER A 21 -2.58 26.18 -7.41
CA SER A 21 -3.14 26.92 -8.54
C SER A 21 -4.04 25.99 -9.36
N TYR A 22 -5.36 26.19 -9.30
CA TYR A 22 -6.30 25.51 -10.19
C TYR A 22 -6.03 25.97 -11.64
N PRO A 23 -5.82 25.06 -12.61
CA PRO A 23 -5.76 25.44 -14.01
C PRO A 23 -7.10 26.07 -14.40
N THR A 24 -7.06 27.27 -14.98
CA THR A 24 -8.22 28.10 -15.32
C THR A 24 -9.09 27.54 -16.47
N ASN A 25 -8.76 26.36 -17.02
CA ASN A 25 -9.43 25.71 -18.16
C ASN A 25 -9.82 24.24 -17.87
N ILE A 26 -10.30 23.92 -16.67
CA ILE A 26 -10.85 22.57 -16.40
C ILE A 26 -12.36 22.59 -16.61
N ASP A 27 -12.84 21.77 -17.54
CA ASP A 27 -14.27 21.47 -17.69
C ASP A 27 -14.83 20.86 -16.39
N ILE A 28 -15.52 21.68 -15.60
CA ILE A 28 -16.13 21.27 -14.32
C ILE A 28 -17.01 20.01 -14.47
N PRO A 29 -17.83 19.84 -15.52
CA PRO A 29 -18.61 18.62 -15.73
C PRO A 29 -17.73 17.37 -15.94
N LEU A 30 -16.60 17.51 -16.64
CA LEU A 30 -15.65 16.42 -16.86
C LEU A 30 -14.97 16.01 -15.55
N LEU A 31 -14.60 16.98 -14.72
CA LEU A 31 -14.02 16.73 -13.39
C LEU A 31 -14.99 15.97 -12.49
N ILE A 32 -16.27 16.36 -12.45
CA ILE A 32 -17.30 15.67 -11.65
C ILE A 32 -17.46 14.22 -12.14
N LYS A 33 -17.57 13.99 -13.45
CA LYS A 33 -17.65 12.64 -14.02
C LYS A 33 -16.42 11.80 -13.67
N GLY A 34 -15.22 12.38 -13.75
CA GLY A 34 -13.96 11.73 -13.36
C GLY A 34 -13.94 11.32 -11.88
N CYS A 35 -14.38 12.20 -10.98
CA CYS A 35 -14.49 11.90 -9.55
C CYS A 35 -15.49 10.76 -9.26
N ILE A 36 -16.65 10.74 -9.93
CA ILE A 36 -17.64 9.66 -9.79
C ILE A 36 -17.05 8.34 -10.30
N ALA A 37 -16.41 8.35 -11.47
CA ALA A 37 -15.75 7.17 -12.01
C ALA A 37 -14.67 6.62 -11.06
N LEU A 38 -13.87 7.50 -10.46
CA LEU A 38 -12.87 7.11 -9.46
C LEU A 38 -13.49 6.45 -8.23
N ILE A 39 -14.62 6.96 -7.72
CA ILE A 39 -15.32 6.33 -6.60
C ILE A 39 -15.75 4.91 -6.96
N ILE A 40 -16.38 4.73 -8.13
CA ILE A 40 -16.86 3.41 -8.60
C ILE A 40 -15.68 2.44 -8.76
N ILE A 41 -14.61 2.87 -9.43
CA ILE A 41 -13.41 2.07 -9.64
C ILE A 41 -12.78 1.67 -8.30
N ASN A 42 -12.61 2.61 -7.37
CA ASN A 42 -11.98 2.33 -6.07
C ASN A 42 -12.84 1.45 -5.17
N ALA A 43 -14.17 1.58 -5.22
CA ALA A 43 -15.07 0.68 -4.51
C ALA A 43 -14.95 -0.77 -5.04
N ALA A 44 -14.89 -0.96 -6.36
CA ALA A 44 -14.70 -2.28 -6.96
C ALA A 44 -13.30 -2.86 -6.67
N LEU A 45 -12.26 -2.02 -6.73
CA LEU A 45 -10.90 -2.39 -6.35
C LEU A 45 -10.81 -2.79 -4.88
N SER A 46 -11.45 -2.03 -3.98
CA SER A 46 -11.50 -2.33 -2.53
C SER A 46 -12.00 -3.74 -2.27
N ILE A 47 -13.15 -4.13 -2.86
CA ILE A 47 -13.70 -5.48 -2.74
C ILE A 47 -12.69 -6.53 -3.24
N SER A 48 -12.11 -6.28 -4.41
CA SER A 48 -11.13 -7.18 -5.03
C SER A 48 -9.87 -7.35 -4.16
N VAL A 49 -9.39 -6.26 -3.54
CA VAL A 49 -8.21 -6.25 -2.66
C VAL A 49 -8.49 -7.04 -1.39
N ILE A 50 -9.66 -6.84 -0.78
CA ILE A 50 -10.07 -7.57 0.41
C ILE A 50 -10.17 -9.06 0.09
N CYS A 51 -10.90 -9.46 -0.95
CA CYS A 51 -11.10 -10.87 -1.29
C CYS A 51 -9.77 -11.59 -1.59
N SER A 52 -8.93 -10.98 -2.43
CA SER A 52 -7.67 -11.61 -2.86
C SER A 52 -6.66 -11.74 -1.71
N ASN A 53 -6.51 -10.73 -0.86
CA ASN A 53 -5.60 -10.79 0.29
C ASN A 53 -6.15 -11.66 1.43
N ALA A 54 -7.48 -11.66 1.66
CA ALA A 54 -8.11 -12.60 2.58
C ALA A 54 -7.87 -14.05 2.18
N ALA A 55 -7.90 -14.37 0.88
CA ALA A 55 -7.59 -15.71 0.38
C ALA A 55 -6.14 -16.13 0.67
N VAL A 56 -5.17 -15.20 0.56
CA VAL A 56 -3.77 -15.46 0.93
C VAL A 56 -3.64 -15.75 2.42
N ILE A 57 -4.21 -14.87 3.27
CA ILE A 57 -4.19 -15.03 4.73
C ILE A 57 -4.82 -16.38 5.11
N PHE A 58 -6.02 -16.65 4.59
CA PHE A 58 -6.74 -17.89 4.85
C PHE A 58 -5.90 -19.12 4.46
N THR A 59 -5.28 -19.10 3.28
CA THR A 59 -4.45 -20.21 2.79
C THR A 59 -3.27 -20.50 3.72
N ILE A 60 -2.55 -19.46 4.16
CA ILE A 60 -1.40 -19.60 5.05
C ILE A 60 -1.84 -20.10 6.43
N LEU A 61 -2.90 -19.52 7.00
CA LEU A 61 -3.38 -19.88 8.34
C LEU A 61 -3.91 -21.32 8.41
N ARG A 62 -4.58 -21.77 7.35
CA ARG A 62 -5.19 -23.11 7.26
C ARG A 62 -4.22 -24.22 6.86
N THR A 63 -3.01 -23.89 6.43
CA THR A 63 -2.05 -24.88 5.95
C THR A 63 -0.83 -24.94 6.87
N PRO A 64 -0.72 -25.93 7.77
CA PRO A 64 0.38 -26.01 8.75
C PRO A 64 1.78 -26.01 8.13
N SER A 65 1.96 -26.67 6.98
CA SER A 65 3.24 -26.72 6.27
C SER A 65 3.70 -25.35 5.72
N LEU A 66 2.78 -24.38 5.64
CA LEU A 66 3.07 -23.00 5.24
C LEU A 66 3.44 -22.10 6.42
N LYS A 67 3.36 -22.55 7.68
CA LYS A 67 3.69 -21.73 8.86
C LYS A 67 5.21 -21.61 9.08
N LYS A 68 5.91 -21.06 8.07
CA LYS A 68 7.36 -20.82 8.03
C LYS A 68 7.65 -19.32 8.21
N PRO A 69 8.86 -18.92 8.65
CA PRO A 69 9.19 -17.51 8.88
C PRO A 69 8.92 -16.61 7.67
N SER A 70 9.36 -17.01 6.48
CA SER A 70 9.15 -16.25 5.24
C SER A 70 7.67 -16.07 4.87
N ASN A 71 6.82 -17.04 5.18
CA ASN A 71 5.38 -16.96 4.94
C ASN A 71 4.65 -16.10 5.98
N TYR A 72 5.20 -15.93 7.19
CA TYR A 72 4.67 -14.96 8.16
C TYR A 72 4.80 -13.53 7.64
N LEU A 73 5.93 -13.19 7.00
CA LEU A 73 6.10 -11.87 6.37
C LEU A 73 5.09 -11.64 5.24
N ILE A 74 4.79 -12.67 4.43
CA ILE A 74 3.76 -12.60 3.38
C ILE A 74 2.37 -12.40 4.01
N LEU A 75 2.08 -13.11 5.10
CA LEU A 75 0.83 -12.96 5.83
C LEU A 75 0.67 -11.55 6.40
N VAL A 76 1.73 -10.98 6.97
CA VAL A 76 1.71 -9.61 7.49
C VAL A 76 1.52 -8.58 6.37
N LEU A 77 2.13 -8.80 5.20
CA LEU A 77 1.94 -7.95 4.05
C LEU A 77 0.50 -8.03 3.52
N ALA A 78 -0.06 -9.23 3.41
CA ALA A 78 -1.46 -9.42 3.01
C ALA A 78 -2.45 -8.79 4.02
N LEU A 79 -2.12 -8.76 5.32
CA LEU A 79 -2.89 -8.05 6.34
C LEU A 79 -2.86 -6.53 6.11
N ALA A 80 -1.70 -5.97 5.76
CA ALA A 80 -1.59 -4.55 5.43
C ALA A 80 -2.42 -4.20 4.19
N ASP A 81 -2.31 -5.00 3.11
CA ASP A 81 -3.07 -4.82 1.88
C ASP A 81 -4.58 -4.95 2.09
N LEU A 82 -5.02 -5.89 2.95
CA LEU A 82 -6.42 -6.01 3.35
C LEU A 82 -6.90 -4.71 4.03
N GLY A 83 -6.09 -4.08 4.88
CA GLY A 83 -6.38 -2.79 5.48
C GLY A 83 -6.46 -1.63 4.47
N VAL A 84 -5.65 -1.66 3.41
CA VAL A 84 -5.78 -0.72 2.29
C VAL A 84 -7.16 -0.84 1.63
N GLY A 85 -7.59 -2.07 1.35
CA GLY A 85 -8.91 -2.34 0.79
C GLY A 85 -10.05 -1.97 1.75
N ALA A 86 -9.95 -2.33 3.03
CA ALA A 86 -11.03 -2.21 4.00
C ALA A 86 -11.19 -0.81 4.62
N LEU A 87 -10.12 -0.02 4.68
CA LEU A 87 -10.13 1.29 5.34
C LEU A 87 -9.68 2.42 4.41
N VAL A 88 -8.51 2.30 3.79
CA VAL A 88 -7.90 3.40 3.04
C VAL A 88 -8.71 3.77 1.79
N ALA A 89 -9.07 2.78 0.96
CA ALA A 89 -9.84 3.01 -0.26
C ALA A 89 -11.26 3.56 0.03
N PRO A 90 -12.01 3.08 1.04
CA PRO A 90 -13.24 3.73 1.47
C PRO A 90 -13.05 5.18 1.92
N CYS A 91 -12.03 5.48 2.74
CA CYS A 91 -11.74 6.85 3.19
C CYS A 91 -11.40 7.78 2.01
N PHE A 92 -10.70 7.26 1.00
CA PHE A 92 -10.45 7.96 -0.25
C PHE A 92 -11.75 8.30 -1.00
N CYS A 93 -12.66 7.33 -1.12
CA CYS A 93 -13.97 7.53 -1.76
C CYS A 93 -14.81 8.58 -1.02
N VAL A 94 -14.84 8.52 0.33
CA VAL A 94 -15.54 9.51 1.16
C VAL A 94 -14.95 10.91 0.97
N THR A 95 -13.63 11.03 0.88
CA THR A 95 -12.96 12.32 0.64
C THR A 95 -13.35 12.93 -0.71
N ILE A 96 -13.46 12.10 -1.76
CA ILE A 96 -13.96 12.56 -3.06
C ILE A 96 -15.44 12.95 -2.95
N ALA A 97 -16.28 12.11 -2.32
CA ALA A 97 -17.70 12.36 -2.17
C ALA A 97 -17.99 13.67 -1.39
N CYS A 98 -17.26 13.92 -0.29
CA CYS A 98 -17.43 15.14 0.50
C CYS A 98 -16.92 16.39 -0.23
N THR A 99 -15.92 16.25 -1.11
CA THR A 99 -15.51 17.30 -2.04
C THR A 99 -16.64 17.63 -3.03
N LEU A 100 -17.27 16.62 -3.64
CA LEU A 100 -18.40 16.80 -4.57
C LEU A 100 -19.62 17.40 -3.87
N ALA A 101 -19.91 16.98 -2.64
CA ALA A 101 -21.02 17.47 -1.83
C ALA A 101 -20.77 18.86 -1.22
N ARG A 102 -19.57 19.44 -1.39
CA ARG A 102 -19.14 20.71 -0.75
C ARG A 102 -19.31 20.70 0.78
N ASN A 103 -19.18 19.52 1.39
CA ASN A 103 -19.27 19.37 2.85
C ASN A 103 -17.88 19.49 3.46
N TYR A 104 -17.53 20.70 3.89
CA TYR A 104 -16.20 21.01 4.41
C TYR A 104 -15.84 20.27 5.69
N GLN A 105 -16.80 20.09 6.61
CA GLN A 105 -16.56 19.39 7.86
C GLN A 105 -16.23 17.91 7.60
N CYS A 106 -17.02 17.25 6.76
CA CYS A 106 -16.72 15.88 6.34
C CYS A 106 -15.37 15.80 5.63
N LEU A 107 -15.08 16.74 4.71
CA LEU A 107 -13.85 16.72 3.92
C LEU A 107 -12.59 16.79 4.77
N ILE A 108 -12.57 17.65 5.80
CA ILE A 108 -11.41 17.77 6.69
C ILE A 108 -11.22 16.47 7.47
N SER A 109 -12.28 15.98 8.13
CA SER A 109 -12.21 14.75 8.91
C SER A 109 -11.85 13.53 8.06
N SER A 110 -12.44 13.39 6.87
CA SER A 110 -12.15 12.26 5.98
C SER A 110 -10.72 12.32 5.44
N LYS A 111 -10.20 13.53 5.17
CA LYS A 111 -8.83 13.72 4.71
C LYS A 111 -7.81 13.35 5.79
N ASP A 112 -8.03 13.76 7.04
CA ASP A 112 -7.13 13.41 8.14
C ASP A 112 -7.10 11.90 8.37
N VAL A 113 -8.27 11.25 8.39
CA VAL A 113 -8.37 9.78 8.52
C VAL A 113 -7.71 9.09 7.33
N TYR A 114 -7.97 9.55 6.11
CA TYR A 114 -7.35 9.01 4.89
C TYR A 114 -5.83 9.13 4.93
N THR A 115 -5.29 10.30 5.30
CA THR A 115 -3.85 10.53 5.38
C THR A 115 -3.21 9.64 6.44
N ILE A 116 -3.76 9.58 7.65
CA ILE A 116 -3.20 8.77 8.74
C ILE A 116 -3.26 7.28 8.39
N THR A 117 -4.43 6.77 8.00
CA THR A 117 -4.59 5.35 7.67
C THR A 117 -3.74 4.95 6.46
N GLY A 118 -3.72 5.79 5.41
CA GLY A 118 -2.87 5.60 4.24
C GLY A 118 -1.39 5.52 4.61
N SER A 119 -0.90 6.44 5.45
CA SER A 119 0.48 6.46 5.95
C SER A 119 0.82 5.22 6.79
N ILE A 120 -0.11 4.70 7.59
CA ILE A 120 0.14 3.48 8.39
C ILE A 120 0.37 2.29 7.47
N PHE A 121 -0.57 2.03 6.56
CA PHE A 121 -0.52 0.83 5.74
C PHE A 121 0.60 0.88 4.68
N ILE A 122 0.85 2.04 4.06
CA ILE A 122 1.97 2.18 3.11
C ILE A 122 3.32 1.95 3.82
N THR A 123 3.51 2.51 5.02
CA THR A 123 4.74 2.35 5.80
C THR A 123 4.91 0.90 6.23
N ALA A 124 3.86 0.28 6.77
CA ALA A 124 3.87 -1.13 7.15
C ALA A 124 4.22 -2.05 5.96
N SER A 125 3.63 -1.81 4.79
CA SER A 125 3.92 -2.57 3.57
C SER A 125 5.37 -2.39 3.14
N ILE A 126 5.89 -1.16 3.04
CA ILE A 126 7.28 -0.89 2.62
C ILE A 126 8.29 -1.58 3.54
N TRP A 127 8.12 -1.47 4.85
CA TRP A 127 9.03 -2.09 5.81
C TRP A 127 8.92 -3.61 5.83
N THR A 128 7.72 -4.17 5.67
CA THR A 128 7.53 -5.63 5.53
C THR A 128 8.20 -6.14 4.26
N LEU A 129 8.15 -5.36 3.18
CA LEU A 129 8.83 -5.66 1.93
C LEU A 129 10.35 -5.58 2.03
N ALA A 130 10.87 -4.59 2.76
CA ALA A 130 12.30 -4.53 3.10
C ALA A 130 12.72 -5.77 3.91
N ALA A 131 11.90 -6.19 4.88
CA ALA A 131 12.14 -7.41 5.65
C ALA A 131 12.09 -8.68 4.78
N LEU A 132 11.15 -8.79 3.83
CA LEU A 132 11.09 -9.86 2.83
C LEU A 132 12.34 -9.88 1.93
N THR A 133 12.83 -8.71 1.57
CA THR A 133 14.06 -8.54 0.78
C THR A 133 15.27 -9.02 1.57
N ALA A 134 15.38 -8.62 2.83
CA ALA A 134 16.44 -9.04 3.74
C ALA A 134 16.40 -10.55 4.02
N ASP A 135 15.22 -11.12 4.29
CA ASP A 135 15.03 -12.57 4.48
C ASP A 135 15.56 -13.36 3.28
N ARG A 136 15.22 -12.94 2.06
CA ARG A 136 15.73 -13.56 0.83
C ARG A 136 17.23 -13.42 0.68
N LEU A 137 17.79 -12.25 1.02
CA LEU A 137 19.24 -12.05 0.99
C LEU A 137 19.95 -13.00 1.94
N ILE A 138 19.47 -13.13 3.18
CA ILE A 138 20.05 -14.03 4.18
C ILE A 138 19.93 -15.49 3.73
N ALA A 139 18.81 -15.88 3.13
CA ALA A 139 18.63 -17.24 2.60
C ALA A 139 19.63 -17.56 1.48
N ILE A 140 19.95 -16.59 0.62
CA ILE A 140 20.89 -16.75 -0.50
C ILE A 140 22.35 -16.62 -0.06
N THR A 141 22.67 -15.76 0.91
CA THR A 141 24.06 -15.58 1.35
C THR A 141 24.48 -16.62 2.38
N LEU A 142 23.56 -17.03 3.25
CA LEU A 142 23.83 -17.91 4.39
C LEU A 142 23.05 -19.23 4.30
N HIS A 143 23.03 -19.87 3.13
CA HIS A 143 22.27 -21.10 2.83
C HIS A 143 22.23 -22.13 3.98
N LEU A 144 23.39 -22.48 4.57
CA LEU A 144 23.48 -23.51 5.63
C LEU A 144 23.02 -23.02 7.00
N ARG A 145 23.20 -21.73 7.30
CA ARG A 145 22.90 -21.13 8.62
C ARG A 145 21.56 -20.42 8.67
N TYR A 146 20.85 -20.30 7.55
CA TYR A 146 19.55 -19.61 7.47
C TYR A 146 18.57 -20.12 8.53
N ARG A 147 18.48 -21.45 8.70
CA ARG A 147 17.55 -22.09 9.66
C ARG A 147 17.91 -21.83 11.12
N GLU A 148 19.16 -21.50 11.42
CA GLU A 148 19.61 -21.15 12.78
C GLU A 148 19.31 -19.68 13.10
N ILE A 149 19.33 -18.82 12.08
CA ILE A 149 19.21 -17.37 12.24
C ILE A 149 17.74 -16.94 12.20
N VAL A 150 17.00 -17.39 11.18
CA VAL A 150 15.64 -16.92 10.90
C VAL A 150 14.62 -17.90 11.48
N THR A 151 13.94 -17.46 12.54
CA THR A 151 12.93 -18.24 13.25
C THR A 151 11.59 -17.51 13.28
N VAL A 152 10.49 -18.26 13.44
CA VAL A 152 9.13 -17.69 13.46
C VAL A 152 8.98 -16.62 14.54
N VAL A 153 9.55 -16.87 15.73
CA VAL A 153 9.50 -15.92 16.85
C VAL A 153 10.21 -14.61 16.50
N ARG A 154 11.45 -14.68 15.99
CA ARG A 154 12.22 -13.48 15.60
C ARG A 154 11.52 -12.70 14.48
N THR A 155 10.99 -13.40 13.49
CA THR A 155 10.20 -12.78 12.42
C THR A 155 8.94 -12.10 12.96
N GLY A 156 8.23 -12.73 13.91
CA GLY A 156 7.08 -12.15 14.58
C GLY A 156 7.44 -10.85 15.32
N VAL A 157 8.55 -10.83 16.07
CA VAL A 157 9.04 -9.62 16.74
C VAL A 157 9.35 -8.50 15.74
N ILE A 158 10.03 -8.82 14.63
CA ILE A 158 10.31 -7.85 13.56
C ILE A 158 9.00 -7.27 13.00
N CYS A 159 8.00 -8.12 12.74
CA CYS A 159 6.70 -7.65 12.25
C CYS A 159 6.05 -6.69 13.25
N THR A 160 6.02 -7.03 14.54
CA THR A 160 5.46 -6.15 15.58
C THR A 160 6.17 -4.79 15.63
N ILE A 161 7.50 -4.77 15.55
CA ILE A 161 8.29 -3.53 15.51
C ILE A 161 7.91 -2.69 14.29
N ILE A 162 7.76 -3.31 13.12
CA ILE A 162 7.35 -2.62 11.89
C ILE A 162 5.99 -1.94 12.06
N TRP A 163 4.99 -2.62 12.63
CA TRP A 163 3.66 -2.04 12.85
C TRP A 163 3.67 -0.90 13.87
N ILE A 164 4.39 -1.06 14.98
CA ILE A 164 4.56 0.01 15.97
C ILE A 164 5.19 1.24 15.32
N PHE A 165 6.27 1.05 14.54
CA PHE A 165 6.91 2.12 13.81
C PHE A 165 5.96 2.80 12.81
N ALA A 166 5.19 2.03 12.03
CA ALA A 166 4.25 2.55 11.06
C ALA A 166 3.15 3.40 11.71
N ILE A 167 2.66 2.99 12.88
CA ILE A 167 1.65 3.76 13.64
C ILE A 167 2.26 5.05 14.19
N LEU A 168 3.40 4.97 14.88
CA LEU A 168 4.05 6.13 15.48
C LEU A 168 4.48 7.18 14.43
N SER A 169 5.05 6.72 13.33
CA SER A 169 5.43 7.58 12.20
C SER A 169 4.22 8.29 11.58
N SER A 170 3.08 7.62 11.47
CA SER A 170 1.86 8.21 10.90
C SER A 170 1.18 9.19 11.86
N LEU A 171 1.21 8.92 13.16
CA LEU A 171 0.68 9.83 14.18
C LEU A 171 1.51 11.11 14.33
N SER A 172 2.78 11.11 13.90
CA SER A 172 3.62 12.31 13.89
C SER A 172 3.06 13.45 13.02
N TRP A 173 2.16 13.14 12.07
CA TRP A 173 1.39 14.13 11.30
C TRP A 173 0.54 15.05 12.19
N LEU A 174 0.02 14.53 13.30
CA LEU A 174 -0.85 15.27 14.21
C LEU A 174 -0.09 16.22 15.15
N SER A 175 1.21 15.99 15.37
CA SER A 175 1.96 16.73 16.38
C SER A 175 2.58 18.02 15.82
N SER A 176 3.36 17.94 14.74
CA SER A 176 4.09 19.08 14.16
C SER A 176 4.63 18.76 12.76
N ILE A 177 4.90 19.82 11.98
CA ILE A 177 5.42 19.67 10.61
C ILE A 177 6.85 19.09 10.57
N ILE A 178 7.68 19.39 11.57
CA ILE A 178 9.10 18.95 11.59
C ILE A 178 9.25 17.42 11.78
N PRO A 179 8.64 16.77 12.80
CA PRO A 179 8.67 15.31 12.93
C PRO A 179 8.08 14.60 11.72
N PHE A 180 7.03 15.16 11.12
CA PHE A 180 6.44 14.63 9.90
C PHE A 180 7.45 14.63 8.74
N LEU A 181 8.10 15.76 8.47
CA LEU A 181 9.09 15.87 7.39
C LEU A 181 10.27 14.90 7.59
N ILE A 182 10.73 14.71 8.83
CA ILE A 182 11.81 13.75 9.14
C ILE A 182 11.33 12.31 8.85
N SER A 183 10.15 11.96 9.36
CA SER A 183 9.53 10.64 9.18
C SER A 183 9.31 10.31 7.69
N THR A 184 8.81 11.27 6.91
CA THR A 184 8.61 11.10 5.48
C THR A 184 9.93 10.89 4.76
N ASN A 185 10.95 11.72 5.01
CA ASN A 185 12.24 11.63 4.31
C ASN A 185 12.99 10.34 4.65
N LEU A 186 12.92 9.89 5.91
CA LEU A 186 13.46 8.61 6.31
C LEU A 186 12.77 7.46 5.54
N THR A 187 11.44 7.51 5.43
CA THR A 187 10.66 6.54 4.66
C THR A 187 11.06 6.54 3.18
N GLY A 188 11.21 7.71 2.56
CA GLY A 188 11.70 7.85 1.19
C GLY A 188 13.08 7.23 0.96
N LEU A 189 14.01 7.45 1.89
CA LEU A 189 15.36 6.86 1.85
C LEU A 189 15.30 5.32 1.94
N ILE A 190 14.47 4.78 2.83
CA ILE A 190 14.28 3.34 2.98
C ILE A 190 13.65 2.71 1.74
N ILE A 191 12.69 3.39 1.10
CA ILE A 191 12.13 2.96 -0.19
C ILE A 191 13.25 2.83 -1.22
N LEU A 192 14.09 3.86 -1.36
CA LEU A 192 15.21 3.84 -2.31
C LEU A 192 16.19 2.69 -2.01
N ILE A 193 16.60 2.53 -0.75
CA ILE A 193 17.48 1.44 -0.32
C ILE A 193 16.86 0.07 -0.64
N THR A 194 15.57 -0.12 -0.35
CA THR A 194 14.85 -1.37 -0.62
C THR A 194 14.78 -1.67 -2.12
N ILE A 195 14.52 -0.65 -2.95
CA ILE A 195 14.54 -0.77 -4.42
C ILE A 195 15.93 -1.18 -4.92
N LEU A 196 16.99 -0.55 -4.41
CA LEU A 196 18.37 -0.87 -4.79
C LEU A 196 18.76 -2.30 -4.40
N PHE A 197 18.40 -2.75 -3.20
CA PHE A 197 18.63 -4.12 -2.77
C PHE A 197 17.80 -5.12 -3.59
N MET A 198 16.52 -4.84 -3.84
CA MET A 198 15.68 -5.67 -4.73
C MET A 198 16.26 -5.77 -6.13
N ALA A 199 16.71 -4.64 -6.72
CA ALA A 199 17.34 -4.61 -8.02
C ALA A 199 18.63 -5.45 -8.03
N LYS A 200 19.48 -5.32 -7.00
CA LYS A 200 20.70 -6.13 -6.86
C LYS A 200 20.39 -7.63 -6.77
N ILE A 201 19.39 -8.03 -5.99
CA ILE A 201 18.95 -9.43 -5.89
C ILE A 201 18.48 -9.94 -7.24
N GLU A 202 17.63 -9.18 -7.94
CA GLU A 202 17.14 -9.57 -9.26
C GLU A 202 18.29 -9.70 -10.28
N LEU A 203 19.29 -8.82 -10.23
CA LEU A 203 20.49 -8.92 -11.06
C LEU A 203 21.34 -10.14 -10.73
N VAL A 204 21.57 -10.43 -9.44
CA VAL A 204 22.31 -11.63 -9.01
C VAL A 204 21.58 -12.90 -9.43
N ILE A 205 20.26 -12.96 -9.25
CA ILE A 205 19.44 -14.10 -9.70
C ILE A 205 19.47 -14.23 -11.22
N ARG A 206 19.37 -13.14 -11.99
CA ARG A 206 19.46 -13.16 -13.46
C ARG A 206 20.84 -13.63 -13.94
N ARG A 207 21.92 -13.29 -13.24
CA ARG A 207 23.27 -13.76 -13.52
C ARG A 207 23.42 -15.27 -13.26
N HIS A 208 22.86 -15.78 -12.16
CA HIS A 208 22.95 -17.20 -11.80
C HIS A 208 21.90 -18.10 -12.47
N SER A 209 20.80 -17.54 -12.97
CA SER A 209 19.72 -18.27 -13.65
C SER A 209 19.55 -17.76 -15.09
N ARG A 210 20.23 -18.39 -16.05
CA ARG A 210 20.20 -18.05 -17.49
C ARG A 210 18.89 -18.42 -18.22
N GLN A 211 17.91 -19.02 -17.52
CA GLN A 211 16.59 -19.37 -18.06
C GLN A 211 15.52 -18.37 -17.57
N ILE A 212 15.33 -17.29 -18.31
CA ILE A 212 14.32 -16.25 -17.99
C ILE A 212 13.02 -16.60 -18.73
N ARG A 213 12.19 -17.48 -18.14
CA ARG A 213 10.74 -17.36 -18.34
C ARG A 213 10.31 -16.17 -17.49
N LEU A 214 9.81 -15.11 -18.15
CA LEU A 214 9.19 -13.91 -17.57
C LEU A 214 9.14 -13.95 -16.04
N LYS A 215 10.16 -13.44 -15.33
CA LYS A 215 10.05 -13.11 -13.91
C LYS A 215 9.83 -11.61 -13.89
N GLU A 216 8.57 -11.19 -13.94
CA GLU A 216 8.19 -9.80 -13.77
C GLU A 216 8.83 -9.26 -12.49
N SER A 217 9.53 -8.13 -12.64
CA SER A 217 10.35 -7.52 -11.61
C SER A 217 9.46 -6.95 -10.53
N ILE A 218 9.65 -7.40 -9.29
CA ILE A 218 8.89 -6.89 -8.13
C ILE A 218 9.18 -5.38 -7.97
N VAL A 219 10.34 -4.92 -8.46
CA VAL A 219 10.72 -3.51 -8.60
C VAL A 219 9.66 -2.66 -9.32
N LEU A 220 8.98 -3.17 -10.34
CA LEU A 220 7.95 -2.41 -11.08
C LEU A 220 6.72 -2.10 -10.22
N CYS A 221 6.44 -2.92 -9.21
CA CYS A 221 5.36 -2.67 -8.24
C CYS A 221 5.75 -1.61 -7.20
N TYR A 222 7.05 -1.35 -6.99
CA TYR A 222 7.56 -0.40 -6.00
C TYR A 222 7.88 0.97 -6.56
N PHE A 223 8.22 1.03 -7.85
CA PHE A 223 8.52 2.28 -8.53
C PHE A 223 7.39 3.33 -8.39
N PRO A 224 6.09 2.98 -8.50
CA PRO A 224 5.01 3.95 -8.28
C PRO A 224 5.03 4.59 -6.89
N PHE A 225 5.35 3.84 -5.83
CA PHE A 225 5.44 4.38 -4.46
C PHE A 225 6.57 5.39 -4.31
N PHE A 226 7.72 5.13 -4.93
CA PHE A 226 8.84 6.07 -4.95
C PHE A 226 8.50 7.34 -5.71
N VAL A 227 7.88 7.22 -6.89
CA VAL A 227 7.45 8.37 -7.70
C VAL A 227 6.41 9.20 -6.95
N PHE A 228 5.43 8.57 -6.29
CA PHE A 228 4.44 9.27 -5.47
C PHE A 228 5.10 10.10 -4.36
N TYR A 229 6.00 9.46 -3.62
CA TYR A 229 6.72 10.10 -2.53
C TYR A 229 7.53 11.31 -3.03
N TRP A 230 8.23 11.16 -4.16
CA TRP A 230 8.99 12.23 -4.78
C TRP A 230 8.11 13.37 -5.27
N LEU A 231 6.97 13.07 -5.91
CA LEU A 231 6.01 14.08 -6.38
C LEU A 231 5.47 14.92 -5.22
N LEU A 232 5.15 14.32 -4.07
CA LEU A 232 4.68 15.02 -2.87
C LEU A 232 5.67 16.05 -2.33
N GLN A 233 6.97 15.86 -2.57
CA GLN A 233 8.05 16.75 -2.11
C GLN A 233 8.48 17.77 -3.18
N SER A 234 8.08 17.55 -4.43
CA SER A 234 8.46 18.41 -5.55
C SER A 234 7.59 19.67 -5.60
N SER A 235 8.11 20.77 -6.16
CA SER A 235 7.31 21.95 -6.48
C SER A 235 6.34 21.72 -7.65
N ILE A 236 6.28 20.51 -8.22
CA ILE A 236 5.44 20.17 -9.36
C ILE A 236 4.06 19.80 -8.82
N SER A 237 3.05 20.61 -9.15
CA SER A 237 1.65 20.34 -8.82
C SER A 237 0.95 19.69 -10.02
N PRO A 238 0.84 18.35 -10.09
CA PRO A 238 0.08 17.69 -11.16
C PRO A 238 -1.41 18.08 -11.07
N PRO A 239 -2.16 17.98 -12.19
CA PRO A 239 -3.61 18.14 -12.16
C PRO A 239 -4.24 17.22 -11.10
N ILE A 240 -5.21 17.73 -10.33
CA ILE A 240 -5.84 17.02 -9.20
C ILE A 240 -6.35 15.63 -9.61
N ILE A 241 -6.95 15.51 -10.80
CA ILE A 241 -7.46 14.23 -11.29
C ILE A 241 -6.34 13.23 -11.57
N LEU A 242 -5.20 13.69 -12.10
CA LEU A 242 -4.05 12.85 -12.38
C LEU A 242 -3.42 12.34 -11.07
N PHE A 243 -3.34 13.20 -10.06
CA PHE A 243 -2.89 12.82 -8.72
C PHE A 243 -3.78 11.71 -8.12
N LYS A 244 -5.11 11.86 -8.21
CA LYS A 244 -6.08 10.85 -7.73
C LYS A 244 -6.02 9.53 -8.51
N ILE A 245 -5.77 9.58 -9.82
CA ILE A 245 -5.52 8.39 -10.64
C ILE A 245 -4.27 7.67 -10.13
N PHE A 246 -3.21 8.41 -9.82
CA PHE A 246 -1.98 7.83 -9.28
C PHE A 246 -2.21 7.14 -7.94
N GLU A 247 -2.95 7.77 -7.01
CA GLU A 247 -3.37 7.15 -5.74
C GLU A 247 -4.15 5.84 -5.98
N THR A 248 -5.06 5.84 -6.97
CA THR A 248 -5.83 4.64 -7.36
C THR A 248 -4.92 3.52 -7.87
N LEU A 249 -3.91 3.84 -8.68
CA LEU A 249 -2.92 2.86 -9.16
C LEU A 249 -2.11 2.26 -8.00
N MET A 250 -1.80 3.05 -6.98
CA MET A 250 -1.13 2.53 -5.77
C MET A 250 -2.01 1.54 -5.00
N PHE A 251 -3.32 1.77 -4.91
CA PHE A 251 -4.23 0.78 -4.31
C PHE A 251 -4.32 -0.48 -5.16
N ALA A 252 -4.37 -0.33 -6.49
CA ALA A 252 -4.39 -1.46 -7.42
C ALA A 252 -3.13 -2.34 -7.31
N ASN A 253 -1.96 -1.79 -6.95
CA ASN A 253 -0.76 -2.59 -6.69
C ASN A 253 -0.97 -3.65 -5.60
N SER A 254 -1.85 -3.38 -4.63
CA SER A 254 -2.20 -4.34 -3.57
C SER A 254 -2.92 -5.59 -4.09
N LEU A 255 -3.49 -5.55 -5.31
CA LEU A 255 -4.04 -6.72 -6.01
C LEU A 255 -2.97 -7.60 -6.65
N LEU A 256 -1.85 -7.00 -7.06
CA LEU A 256 -0.77 -7.74 -7.71
C LEU A 256 -0.08 -8.69 -6.72
N ASN A 257 -0.05 -8.31 -5.44
CA ASN A 257 0.58 -9.07 -4.36
C ASN A 257 0.09 -10.54 -4.29
N PRO A 258 -1.22 -10.84 -4.11
CA PRO A 258 -1.73 -12.21 -4.17
C PRO A 258 -1.39 -12.97 -5.46
N ILE A 259 -1.51 -12.33 -6.63
CA ILE A 259 -1.19 -12.94 -7.93
C ILE A 259 0.27 -13.37 -7.95
N ILE A 260 1.17 -12.49 -7.52
CA ILE A 260 2.62 -12.76 -7.45
C ILE A 260 2.90 -13.90 -6.47
N TYR A 261 2.24 -13.94 -5.30
CA TYR A 261 2.46 -14.99 -4.31
C TYR A 261 2.03 -16.36 -4.84
N PHE A 262 0.81 -16.45 -5.37
CA PHE A 262 0.30 -17.70 -5.94
C PHE A 262 1.07 -18.12 -7.19
N TRP A 263 1.65 -17.20 -7.95
CA TRP A 263 2.48 -17.56 -9.09
C TRP A 263 3.88 -18.02 -8.70
N ARG A 264 4.54 -17.32 -7.76
CA ARG A 264 5.94 -17.59 -7.38
C ARG A 264 6.10 -18.70 -6.34
N ILE A 265 5.12 -18.90 -5.47
CA ILE A 265 5.24 -19.83 -4.34
C ILE A 265 4.39 -21.06 -4.61
N ASN A 266 5.06 -22.15 -5.00
CA ASN A 266 4.41 -23.38 -5.41
C ASN A 266 3.56 -23.98 -4.28
N GLU A 267 4.09 -24.00 -3.07
CA GLU A 267 3.41 -24.58 -1.90
C GLU A 267 2.14 -23.80 -1.57
N LEU A 268 2.19 -22.46 -1.64
CA LEU A 268 1.03 -21.60 -1.43
C LEU A 268 -0.04 -21.82 -2.52
N ARG A 269 0.38 -21.92 -3.78
CA ARG A 269 -0.52 -22.21 -4.91
C ARG A 269 -1.19 -23.56 -4.82
N ILE A 270 -0.44 -24.58 -4.43
CA ILE A 270 -0.98 -25.94 -4.25
C ILE A 270 -1.97 -25.95 -3.10
N ALA A 271 -1.62 -25.36 -1.95
CA ALA A 271 -2.50 -25.25 -0.80
C ALA A 271 -3.79 -24.49 -1.11
N GLY A 272 -3.69 -23.33 -1.78
CA GLY A 272 -4.85 -22.54 -2.18
C GLY A 272 -5.80 -23.32 -3.09
N ARG A 273 -5.27 -24.03 -4.09
CA ARG A 273 -6.09 -24.90 -4.96
C ARG A 273 -6.74 -26.06 -4.21
N GLN A 274 -6.05 -26.67 -3.25
CA GLN A 274 -6.61 -27.75 -2.44
C GLN A 274 -7.76 -27.24 -1.56
N LEU A 275 -7.61 -26.08 -0.93
CA LEU A 275 -8.66 -25.45 -0.13
C LEU A 275 -9.87 -25.08 -0.97
N MET A 276 -9.65 -24.50 -2.16
CA MET A 276 -10.74 -24.19 -3.10
C MET A 276 -11.50 -25.44 -3.54
N ARG A 277 -10.80 -26.53 -3.86
CA ARG A 277 -11.44 -27.82 -4.22
C ARG A 277 -12.30 -28.37 -3.09
N ARG A 278 -11.77 -28.36 -1.86
CA ARG A 278 -12.53 -28.79 -0.67
C ARG A 278 -13.75 -27.93 -0.42
N PHE A 279 -13.64 -26.62 -0.60
CA PHE A 279 -14.77 -25.71 -0.46
C PHE A 279 -15.89 -26.05 -1.46
N PHE A 280 -15.58 -26.23 -2.73
CA PHE A 280 -16.58 -26.61 -3.74
C PHE A 280 -17.20 -27.99 -3.49
N GLN A 281 -16.42 -28.96 -2.97
CA GLN A 281 -16.96 -30.25 -2.54
C GLN A 281 -17.99 -30.10 -1.42
N LEU A 282 -17.64 -29.33 -0.37
CA LEU A 282 -18.55 -29.09 0.76
C LEU A 282 -19.83 -28.34 0.34
N VAL A 283 -19.73 -27.39 -0.59
CA VAL A 283 -20.90 -26.67 -1.13
C VAL A 283 -21.79 -27.60 -1.95
N ALA A 284 -21.21 -28.54 -2.70
CA ALA A 284 -21.96 -29.53 -3.49
C ALA A 284 -22.64 -30.60 -2.62
N GLU A 285 -22.09 -30.88 -1.44
CA GLU A 285 -22.60 -31.88 -0.48
C GLU A 285 -23.61 -31.29 0.53
N ALA A 286 -23.85 -29.97 0.52
CA ALA A 286 -24.77 -29.32 1.45
C ALA A 286 -26.24 -29.65 1.09
N PRO A 287 -27.07 -30.16 2.02
CA PRO A 287 -28.48 -30.42 1.76
C PRO A 287 -29.20 -29.10 1.47
N HIS A 288 -29.97 -29.09 0.37
CA HIS A 288 -30.80 -27.96 -0.08
C HIS A 288 -31.96 -27.66 0.86
#